data_AF-A4Z6K1-F1
#
_entry.id   AF-A4Z6K1-F1
#
_cell.length_a   1.000
_cell.length_b   1.000
_cell.length_c   1.000
_cell.angle_alpha   90.00
_cell.angle_beta   90.00
_cell.angle_gamma   90.00
#
_symmetry.space_group_name_H-M   'P 1'
#
loop_
_entity.id
_entity.type
_entity.pdbx_description
1 polymer ?
#
loop_
_entity_poly.entity_id
_entity_poly.type
_entity_poly.pdbx_seq_one_letter_code
_entity_poly.pdbx_strand_id
1 'polypeptide(L)'
;FRVRVATLKRMLDFDRKAKAELGFSPSKILDAIQTKLKVLQKKYNKVYENIILELEKENIYFLNETQLDKEQGAFVKKYFQENVRLEIFPIMLDKAKEFPTLLDSSIYLSVRFSKNKSKTHHYALVEVPTATISRFLVLPAKKDKQYVMFLDDVIRYNLKDIFQIYHFDKIEAYTIKFTRDAELDVDNDVSLTFMESMEVSLKKRKSGEALRFVYDAQMPKDFQNYLIKKMDLDSKTQLFAGARYHNLKDFMRFPTLGKTHLLNPEQQHIPHPDLVKTRSILAKIKSKDILLYYPYHSFDYFLDLLREAGIDPDVSHIRCTLYRVSSNSHVIKSLITALHNGKDVTVFIELRARFDEEANIDWATKLRDEGARVITGIAGLKVHSKLCLITRREKGEKIYYGCIG
;
A
#
# COMPACT_ATOMS: atom_id res chain seq x y z
N PHE A 1 4.66 8.87 10.07
CA PHE A 1 5.91 9.26 9.38
C PHE A 1 5.61 10.01 8.09
N ARG A 2 5.19 9.32 7.02
CA ARG A 2 5.01 9.88 5.66
C ARG A 2 4.26 11.22 5.51
N VAL A 3 3.25 11.47 6.35
CA VAL A 3 2.44 12.70 6.29
C VAL A 3 2.76 13.60 7.48
N ARG A 4 2.23 13.28 8.67
CA ARG A 4 2.31 14.20 9.83
C ARG A 4 3.74 14.51 10.31
N VAL A 5 4.67 13.56 10.23
CA VAL A 5 6.06 13.79 10.65
C VAL A 5 6.83 14.57 9.58
N ALA A 6 6.52 14.31 8.31
CA ALA A 6 7.05 15.09 7.19
C ALA A 6 6.63 16.57 7.28
N THR A 7 5.34 16.83 7.50
CA THR A 7 4.82 18.20 7.71
C THR A 7 5.55 18.91 8.86
N LEU A 8 5.73 18.22 10.00
CA LEU A 8 6.46 18.77 11.15
C LEU A 8 7.94 19.04 10.84
N LYS A 9 8.59 18.20 10.04
CA LYS A 9 9.99 18.42 9.62
C LYS A 9 10.10 19.66 8.72
N ARG A 10 9.21 19.84 7.75
CA ARG A 10 9.20 21.05 6.89
C ARG A 10 8.94 22.33 7.68
N MET A 11 8.12 22.25 8.74
CA MET A 11 7.93 23.39 9.66
C MET A 11 9.23 23.80 10.39
N LEU A 12 10.23 22.92 10.53
CA LEU A 12 11.52 23.27 11.11
C LEU A 12 12.34 24.23 10.24
N ASP A 13 12.18 24.19 8.92
CA ASP A 13 12.90 25.12 8.04
C ASP A 13 12.39 26.57 8.20
N PHE A 14 11.24 26.76 8.88
CA PHE A 14 10.62 28.06 9.19
C PHE A 14 10.55 28.38 10.69
N ASP A 15 11.35 27.71 11.53
CA ASP A 15 11.19 27.60 13.00
C ASP A 15 11.00 28.94 13.75
N ARG A 16 11.62 30.03 13.29
CA ARG A 16 11.47 31.37 13.92
C ARG A 16 10.08 31.99 13.72
N LYS A 17 9.42 31.78 12.58
CA LYS A 17 8.04 32.23 12.32
C LYS A 17 7.02 31.23 12.88
N ALA A 18 7.31 29.93 12.75
CA ALA A 18 6.42 28.85 13.18
C ALA A 18 6.09 28.91 14.68
N LYS A 19 7.07 29.19 15.54
CA LYS A 19 6.85 29.30 17.00
C LYS A 19 5.97 30.50 17.39
N ALA A 20 6.07 31.61 16.65
CA ALA A 20 5.30 32.83 16.91
C ALA A 20 3.84 32.71 16.45
N GLU A 21 3.57 32.01 15.35
CA GLU A 21 2.22 31.84 14.79
C GLU A 21 1.48 30.60 15.33
N LEU A 22 2.18 29.49 15.63
CA LEU A 22 1.54 28.21 15.98
C LEU A 22 1.36 27.99 17.50
N GLY A 23 2.06 28.75 18.35
CA GLY A 23 2.03 28.59 19.80
C GLY A 23 2.74 27.32 20.34
N PHE A 24 3.38 26.52 19.47
CA PHE A 24 4.19 25.36 19.86
C PHE A 24 5.49 25.26 19.06
N SER A 25 6.47 24.50 19.55
CA SER A 25 7.74 24.24 18.85
C SER A 25 7.67 22.89 18.12
N PRO A 26 7.74 22.86 16.77
CA PRO A 26 7.77 21.61 15.99
C PRO A 26 8.91 20.68 16.41
N SER A 27 10.08 21.23 16.77
CA SER A 27 11.24 20.49 17.27
C SER A 27 10.90 19.70 18.55
N LYS A 28 10.30 20.37 19.54
CA LYS A 28 9.86 19.70 20.79
C LYS A 28 8.84 18.59 20.53
N ILE A 29 7.92 18.78 19.57
CA ILE A 29 6.95 17.75 19.20
C ILE A 29 7.65 16.56 18.55
N LEU A 30 8.61 16.79 17.65
CA LEU A 30 9.38 15.74 17.01
C LEU A 30 10.17 14.92 18.05
N ASP A 31 10.76 15.57 19.04
CA ASP A 31 11.46 14.89 20.15
C ASP A 31 10.50 14.07 21.02
N ALA A 32 9.31 14.62 21.32
CA ALA A 32 8.26 13.89 22.04
C ALA A 32 7.77 12.67 21.25
N ILE A 33 7.60 12.82 19.93
CA ILE A 33 7.26 11.71 19.01
C ILE A 33 8.34 10.64 19.06
N GLN A 34 9.62 11.00 18.94
CA GLN A 34 10.73 10.04 19.01
C GLN A 34 10.76 9.30 20.34
N THR A 35 10.56 10.01 21.46
CA THR A 35 10.51 9.43 22.80
C THR A 35 9.36 8.42 22.92
N LYS A 36 8.16 8.79 22.47
CA LYS A 36 6.99 7.91 22.49
C LYS A 36 7.17 6.70 21.57
N LEU A 37 7.77 6.88 20.40
CA LEU A 37 8.06 5.80 19.44
C LEU A 37 8.97 4.74 20.05
N LYS A 38 10.02 5.13 20.79
CA LYS A 38 10.91 4.17 21.47
C LYS A 38 10.12 3.29 22.45
N VAL A 39 9.18 3.86 23.21
CA VAL A 39 8.31 3.12 24.13
C VAL A 39 7.38 2.18 23.39
N LEU A 40 6.71 2.66 22.33
CA LEU A 40 5.79 1.86 21.53
C LEU A 40 6.51 0.73 20.79
N GLN A 41 7.73 0.94 20.29
CA GLN A 41 8.53 -0.08 19.63
C GLN A 41 8.91 -1.21 20.60
N LYS A 42 9.30 -0.88 21.83
CA LYS A 42 9.57 -1.90 22.87
C LYS A 42 8.31 -2.73 23.18
N LYS A 43 7.16 -2.06 23.34
CA LYS A 43 5.87 -2.75 23.55
C LYS A 43 5.54 -3.67 22.37
N TYR A 44 5.69 -3.16 21.15
CA TYR A 44 5.47 -3.92 19.92
C TYR A 44 6.33 -5.18 19.86
N ASN A 45 7.65 -5.06 20.09
CA ASN A 45 8.56 -6.20 20.03
C ASN A 45 8.18 -7.28 21.04
N LYS A 46 7.81 -6.89 22.27
CA LYS A 46 7.34 -7.83 23.29
C LYS A 46 6.05 -8.56 22.87
N VAL A 47 5.09 -7.84 22.29
CA VAL A 47 3.85 -8.46 21.78
C VAL A 47 4.17 -9.40 20.61
N TYR A 48 5.04 -9.00 19.71
CA TYR A 48 5.48 -9.82 18.59
C TYR A 48 6.13 -11.13 19.08
N GLU A 49 7.10 -11.04 19.98
CA GLU A 49 7.77 -12.22 20.58
C GLU A 49 6.76 -13.15 21.25
N ASN A 50 5.81 -12.61 22.02
CA ASN A 50 4.74 -13.40 22.63
C ASN A 50 3.86 -14.11 21.59
N ILE A 51 3.46 -13.42 20.51
CA ILE A 51 2.65 -14.03 19.43
C ILE A 51 3.41 -15.17 18.76
N ILE A 52 4.72 -15.02 18.51
CA ILE A 52 5.53 -16.09 17.95
C ILE A 52 5.53 -17.30 18.89
N LEU A 53 5.72 -17.10 20.20
CA LEU A 53 5.66 -18.18 21.20
C LEU A 53 4.26 -18.82 21.30
N GLU A 54 3.18 -18.06 21.13
CA GLU A 54 1.81 -18.58 21.11
C GLU A 54 1.54 -19.40 19.85
N LEU A 55 2.03 -18.96 18.69
CA LEU A 55 1.96 -19.73 17.45
C LEU A 55 2.72 -21.06 17.56
N GLU A 56 3.87 -21.08 18.24
CA GLU A 56 4.62 -22.32 18.48
C GLU A 56 3.82 -23.34 19.30
N LYS A 57 3.01 -22.89 20.26
CA LYS A 57 2.09 -23.76 21.03
C LYS A 57 1.00 -24.36 20.15
N GLU A 58 0.62 -23.67 19.08
CA GLU A 58 -0.32 -24.13 18.05
C GLU A 58 0.36 -24.99 16.96
N ASN A 59 1.64 -25.33 17.14
CA ASN A 59 2.52 -26.03 16.21
C ASN A 59 2.81 -25.27 14.91
N ILE A 60 2.79 -23.93 14.94
CA ILE A 60 3.14 -23.06 13.82
C ILE A 60 4.50 -22.42 14.11
N TYR A 61 5.48 -22.67 13.24
CA TYR A 61 6.85 -22.23 13.43
C TYR A 61 7.31 -21.33 12.28
N PHE A 62 8.04 -20.27 12.61
CA PHE A 62 8.77 -19.49 11.61
C PHE A 62 10.17 -20.06 11.42
N LEU A 63 10.54 -20.34 10.17
CA LEU A 63 11.90 -20.74 9.82
C LEU A 63 12.58 -19.67 8.96
N ASN A 64 13.87 -19.48 9.16
CA ASN A 64 14.74 -18.72 8.27
C ASN A 64 15.59 -19.65 7.39
N GLU A 65 16.40 -19.07 6.49
CA GLU A 65 17.23 -19.77 5.51
C GLU A 65 18.28 -20.70 6.12
N THR A 66 18.64 -20.51 7.38
CA THR A 66 19.65 -21.32 8.09
C THR A 66 19.05 -22.48 8.87
N GLN A 67 17.73 -22.54 8.98
CA GLN A 67 17.00 -23.52 9.81
C GLN A 67 16.28 -24.60 9.00
N LEU A 68 16.40 -24.56 7.68
CA LEU A 68 15.75 -25.51 6.78
C LEU A 68 16.45 -26.87 6.81
N ASP A 69 15.65 -27.94 6.80
CA ASP A 69 16.16 -29.27 6.47
C ASP A 69 16.29 -29.47 4.95
N LYS A 70 16.78 -30.65 4.54
CA LYS A 70 17.04 -30.97 3.13
C LYS A 70 15.79 -30.90 2.25
N GLU A 71 14.64 -31.36 2.75
CA GLU A 71 13.38 -31.40 2.00
C GLU A 71 12.81 -29.99 1.84
N GLN A 72 12.78 -29.23 2.94
CA GLN A 72 12.34 -27.84 2.93
C GLN A 72 13.26 -26.96 2.06
N GLY A 73 14.58 -27.18 2.12
CA GLY A 73 15.54 -26.48 1.26
C GLY A 73 15.30 -26.75 -0.23
N ALA A 74 15.07 -28.01 -0.62
CA ALA A 74 14.72 -28.36 -1.99
C ALA A 74 13.39 -27.72 -2.43
N PHE A 75 12.39 -27.71 -1.55
CA PHE A 75 11.11 -27.03 -1.79
C PHE A 75 11.30 -25.52 -1.99
N VAL A 76 12.05 -24.84 -1.12
CA VAL A 76 12.32 -23.40 -1.22
C VAL A 76 13.07 -23.06 -2.50
N LYS A 77 14.05 -23.87 -2.89
CA LYS A 77 14.78 -23.69 -4.16
C LYS A 77 13.85 -23.86 -5.36
N LYS A 78 13.01 -24.90 -5.39
CA LYS A 78 12.01 -25.10 -6.45
C LYS A 78 11.04 -23.92 -6.53
N TYR A 79 10.46 -23.52 -5.40
CA TYR A 79 9.54 -22.38 -5.33
C TYR A 79 10.21 -21.10 -5.84
N PHE A 80 11.47 -20.86 -5.47
CA PHE A 80 12.22 -19.71 -5.95
C PHE A 80 12.35 -19.73 -7.48
N GLN A 81 12.77 -20.85 -8.08
CA GLN A 81 12.96 -20.96 -9.53
C GLN A 81 11.66 -20.77 -10.31
N GLU A 82 10.55 -21.30 -9.81
CA GLU A 82 9.25 -21.28 -10.49
C GLU A 82 8.47 -19.98 -10.30
N ASN A 83 8.54 -19.36 -9.11
CA ASN A 83 7.63 -18.26 -8.74
C ASN A 83 8.35 -16.94 -8.44
N VAL A 84 9.60 -16.98 -7.95
CA VAL A 84 10.27 -15.77 -7.43
C VAL A 84 11.30 -15.23 -8.41
N ARG A 85 12.07 -16.11 -9.07
CA ARG A 85 13.24 -15.74 -9.86
C ARG A 85 12.98 -14.68 -10.92
N LEU A 86 11.84 -14.74 -11.61
CA LEU A 86 11.48 -13.80 -12.67
C LEU A 86 11.14 -12.39 -12.17
N GLU A 87 10.90 -12.24 -10.87
CA GLU A 87 10.62 -10.95 -10.21
C GLU A 87 11.89 -10.38 -9.53
N ILE A 88 13.03 -11.07 -9.60
CA ILE A 88 14.28 -10.66 -8.96
C ILE A 88 15.19 -9.95 -9.97
N PHE A 89 15.38 -8.64 -9.74
CA PHE A 89 16.24 -7.78 -10.54
C PHE A 89 17.32 -7.14 -9.67
N PRO A 90 18.48 -7.79 -9.49
CA PRO A 90 19.56 -7.26 -8.67
C PRO A 90 20.19 -6.00 -9.29
N ILE A 91 20.40 -4.97 -8.47
CA ILE A 91 21.09 -3.73 -8.88
C ILE A 91 22.49 -3.72 -8.25
N MET A 92 23.53 -3.76 -9.07
CA MET A 92 24.93 -3.69 -8.60
C MET A 92 25.30 -2.27 -8.18
N LEU A 93 25.43 -2.02 -6.88
CA LEU A 93 25.69 -0.71 -6.29
C LEU A 93 27.13 -0.23 -6.52
N ASP A 94 28.09 -1.14 -6.63
CA ASP A 94 29.48 -0.84 -6.96
C ASP A 94 29.67 -0.39 -8.41
N LYS A 95 28.73 -0.73 -9.31
CA LYS A 95 28.73 -0.33 -10.73
C LYS A 95 27.79 0.82 -11.05
N ALA A 96 26.75 1.02 -10.25
CA ALA A 96 25.81 2.10 -10.45
C ALA A 96 26.48 3.47 -10.24
N LYS A 97 26.26 4.41 -11.17
CA LYS A 97 26.74 5.80 -11.03
C LYS A 97 26.11 6.47 -9.81
N GLU A 98 24.79 6.29 -9.67
CA GLU A 98 23.97 6.82 -8.58
C GLU A 98 23.30 5.67 -7.82
N PHE A 99 22.90 5.93 -6.58
CA PHE A 99 22.12 4.96 -5.82
C PHE A 99 20.69 4.88 -6.40
N PRO A 100 20.13 3.67 -6.61
CA PRO A 100 18.82 3.52 -7.23
C PRO A 100 17.71 4.16 -6.38
N THR A 101 16.70 4.72 -7.05
CA THR A 101 15.52 5.25 -6.37
C THR A 101 14.70 4.10 -5.78
N LEU A 102 14.64 4.03 -4.45
CA LEU A 102 13.89 3.00 -3.73
C LEU A 102 12.42 3.37 -3.55
N LEU A 103 11.55 2.39 -3.72
CA LEU A 103 10.12 2.48 -3.42
C LEU A 103 9.89 2.47 -1.91
N ASP A 104 9.17 3.47 -1.39
CA ASP A 104 8.87 3.62 0.06
C ASP A 104 8.00 2.46 0.60
N SER A 105 7.15 1.86 -0.22
CA SER A 105 6.36 0.69 0.17
C SER A 105 7.18 -0.60 0.29
N SER A 106 8.31 -0.68 -0.39
CA SER A 106 9.06 -1.92 -0.58
C SER A 106 10.10 -2.16 0.52
N ILE A 107 10.59 -3.39 0.54
CA ILE A 107 11.74 -3.81 1.34
C ILE A 107 12.82 -4.23 0.37
N TYR A 108 14.08 -3.94 0.73
CA TYR A 108 15.22 -4.35 -0.06
C TYR A 108 16.18 -5.17 0.79
N LEU A 109 16.82 -6.15 0.17
CA LEU A 109 17.98 -6.83 0.70
C LEU A 109 19.23 -6.15 0.13
N SER A 110 20.02 -5.53 1.01
CA SER A 110 21.35 -5.04 0.68
C SER A 110 22.33 -6.20 0.83
N VAL A 111 22.89 -6.65 -0.29
CA VAL A 111 23.73 -7.83 -0.40
C VAL A 111 25.19 -7.39 -0.51
N ARG A 112 26.06 -8.04 0.26
CA ARG A 112 27.52 -7.92 0.15
C ARG A 112 28.12 -9.29 -0.10
N PHE A 113 29.02 -9.39 -1.07
CA PHE A 113 29.77 -10.61 -1.33
C PHE A 113 31.21 -10.33 -1.75
N SER A 114 32.10 -11.27 -1.45
CA SER A 114 33.54 -11.15 -1.71
C SER A 114 34.24 -12.51 -1.72
N LYS A 115 35.43 -12.55 -2.35
CA LYS A 115 36.38 -13.65 -2.18
C LYS A 115 37.16 -13.52 -0.86
N ASN A 116 37.52 -14.65 -0.27
CA ASN A 116 38.40 -14.74 0.89
C ASN A 116 39.75 -14.07 0.55
N LYS A 117 40.28 -13.31 1.52
CA LYS A 117 41.54 -12.52 1.40
C LYS A 117 41.49 -11.33 0.42
N SER A 118 40.39 -11.11 -0.31
CA SER A 118 40.22 -9.89 -1.09
C SER A 118 39.73 -8.73 -0.23
N LYS A 119 40.28 -7.54 -0.43
CA LYS A 119 39.73 -6.28 0.12
C LYS A 119 38.56 -5.75 -0.71
N THR A 120 38.31 -6.31 -1.89
CA THR A 120 37.21 -5.87 -2.76
C THR A 120 35.91 -6.59 -2.40
N HIS A 121 34.90 -5.80 -2.08
CA HIS A 121 33.53 -6.24 -1.90
C HIS A 121 32.69 -5.81 -3.09
N HIS A 122 31.78 -6.69 -3.51
CA HIS A 122 30.68 -6.34 -4.38
C HIS A 122 29.45 -6.07 -3.53
N TYR A 123 28.66 -5.10 -3.98
CA TYR A 123 27.48 -4.64 -3.29
C TYR A 123 26.32 -4.67 -4.27
N ALA A 124 25.22 -5.26 -3.87
CA ALA A 124 24.03 -5.32 -4.69
C ALA A 124 22.80 -5.01 -3.85
N LEU A 125 21.74 -4.62 -4.52
CA LEU A 125 20.44 -4.41 -3.93
C LEU A 125 19.42 -5.29 -4.62
N VAL A 126 18.62 -6.00 -3.84
CA VAL A 126 17.54 -6.85 -4.34
C VAL A 126 16.22 -6.40 -3.72
N GLU A 127 15.26 -6.02 -4.54
CA GLU A 127 13.90 -5.74 -4.05
C GLU A 127 13.20 -7.04 -3.64
N VAL A 128 12.47 -7.01 -2.52
CA VAL A 128 11.60 -8.12 -2.12
C VAL A 128 10.20 -7.87 -2.72
N PRO A 129 9.73 -8.68 -3.68
CA PRO A 129 8.57 -8.38 -4.52
C PRO A 129 7.24 -8.71 -3.82
N THR A 130 6.97 -8.07 -2.68
CA THR A 130 5.75 -8.33 -1.88
C THR A 130 4.46 -7.80 -2.50
N ALA A 131 4.57 -7.01 -3.58
CA ALA A 131 3.44 -6.53 -4.36
C ALA A 131 2.84 -7.62 -5.26
N THR A 132 3.68 -8.49 -5.81
CA THR A 132 3.30 -9.56 -6.75
C THR A 132 3.33 -10.94 -6.12
N ILE A 133 4.20 -11.15 -5.12
CA ILE A 133 4.39 -12.44 -4.43
C ILE A 133 3.99 -12.33 -2.96
N SER A 134 3.34 -13.39 -2.45
CA SER A 134 3.02 -13.48 -1.02
C SER A 134 4.26 -13.27 -0.14
N ARG A 135 4.11 -12.44 0.90
CA ARG A 135 5.16 -12.22 1.90
C ARG A 135 5.55 -13.49 2.66
N PHE A 136 4.60 -14.41 2.80
CA PHE A 136 4.75 -15.64 3.58
C PHE A 136 4.66 -16.85 2.66
N LEU A 137 5.68 -17.71 2.72
CA LEU A 137 5.70 -19.02 2.09
C LEU A 137 5.36 -20.06 3.16
N VAL A 138 4.35 -20.88 2.91
CA VAL A 138 4.06 -22.07 3.72
C VAL A 138 4.96 -23.20 3.23
N LEU A 139 5.79 -23.74 4.12
CA LEU A 139 6.70 -24.84 3.82
C LEU A 139 6.00 -26.20 4.04
N PRO A 140 6.54 -27.30 3.48
CA PRO A 140 6.05 -28.65 3.74
C PRO A 140 5.91 -28.92 5.24
N ALA A 141 4.71 -29.34 5.63
CA ALA A 141 4.40 -29.69 7.01
C ALA A 141 5.12 -30.99 7.41
N LYS A 142 5.45 -31.12 8.71
CA LYS A 142 6.00 -32.36 9.28
C LYS A 142 5.17 -32.80 10.45
N LYS A 143 4.49 -33.94 10.29
CA LYS A 143 3.47 -34.41 11.25
C LYS A 143 2.45 -33.28 11.48
N ASP A 144 2.20 -32.89 12.72
CA ASP A 144 1.29 -31.81 13.08
C ASP A 144 1.92 -30.40 13.05
N LYS A 145 3.20 -30.28 12.64
CA LYS A 145 3.92 -29.00 12.61
C LYS A 145 3.81 -28.33 11.26
N GLN A 146 3.43 -27.06 11.30
CA GLN A 146 3.36 -26.17 10.15
C GLN A 146 4.50 -25.15 10.21
N TYR A 147 5.05 -24.82 9.05
CA TYR A 147 6.23 -23.97 8.96
C TYR A 147 5.96 -22.84 7.97
N VAL A 148 6.33 -21.62 8.37
CA VAL A 148 6.18 -20.42 7.55
C VAL A 148 7.54 -19.74 7.41
N MET A 149 7.84 -19.26 6.22
CA MET A 149 9.08 -18.56 5.90
C MET A 149 8.76 -17.20 5.29
N PHE A 150 9.52 -16.17 5.65
CA PHE A 150 9.43 -14.88 4.99
C PHE A 150 10.02 -14.96 3.57
N LEU A 151 9.43 -14.25 2.62
CA LEU A 151 9.94 -14.15 1.25
C LEU A 151 11.38 -13.61 1.21
N ASP A 152 11.77 -12.76 2.17
CA ASP A 152 13.14 -12.26 2.32
C ASP A 152 14.11 -13.43 2.51
N ASP A 153 13.75 -14.40 3.35
CA ASP A 153 14.62 -15.53 3.63
C ASP A 153 14.61 -16.55 2.49
N VAL A 154 13.49 -16.67 1.76
CA VAL A 154 13.45 -17.42 0.48
C VAL A 154 14.49 -16.84 -0.48
N ILE A 155 14.58 -15.52 -0.59
CA ILE A 155 15.59 -14.85 -1.42
C ILE A 155 16.99 -15.04 -0.82
N ARG A 156 17.17 -14.90 0.51
CA ARG A 156 18.47 -15.14 1.18
C ARG A 156 19.01 -16.54 0.91
N TYR A 157 18.17 -17.56 1.00
CA TYR A 157 18.53 -18.95 0.72
C TYR A 157 19.07 -19.13 -0.71
N ASN A 158 18.53 -18.36 -1.66
CA ASN A 158 18.86 -18.46 -3.08
C ASN A 158 19.85 -17.38 -3.59
N LEU A 159 20.50 -16.61 -2.70
CA LEU A 159 21.48 -15.59 -3.10
C LEU A 159 22.62 -16.15 -3.95
N LYS A 160 23.03 -17.40 -3.68
CA LYS A 160 24.08 -18.05 -4.47
C LYS A 160 23.66 -18.28 -5.93
N ASP A 161 22.40 -18.65 -6.14
CA ASP A 161 21.85 -18.86 -7.48
C ASP A 161 21.66 -17.50 -8.21
N ILE A 162 21.26 -16.44 -7.48
CA ILE A 162 21.10 -15.09 -8.03
C ILE A 162 22.44 -14.52 -8.53
N PHE A 163 23.50 -14.66 -7.73
CA PHE A 163 24.81 -14.09 -8.04
C PHE A 163 25.80 -15.13 -8.62
N GLN A 164 25.30 -16.25 -9.15
CA GLN A 164 26.12 -17.39 -9.61
C GLN A 164 27.19 -17.05 -10.65
N ILE A 165 27.02 -15.96 -11.40
CA ILE A 165 28.02 -15.48 -12.38
C ILE A 165 29.28 -14.90 -11.72
N TYR A 166 29.22 -14.61 -10.41
CA TYR A 166 30.33 -14.11 -9.63
C TYR A 166 30.97 -15.25 -8.83
N HIS A 167 32.29 -15.19 -8.70
CA HIS A 167 33.03 -16.06 -7.79
C HIS A 167 33.21 -15.35 -6.44
N PHE A 168 32.59 -15.88 -5.38
CA PHE A 168 32.72 -15.38 -4.02
C PHE A 168 32.76 -16.55 -3.01
N ASP A 169 33.40 -16.31 -1.87
CA ASP A 169 33.47 -17.27 -0.77
C ASP A 169 32.45 -16.95 0.33
N LYS A 170 32.13 -15.66 0.50
CA LYS A 170 31.15 -15.16 1.45
C LYS A 170 30.10 -14.31 0.75
N ILE A 171 28.84 -14.54 1.10
CA ILE A 171 27.69 -13.71 0.71
C ILE A 171 26.80 -13.49 1.93
N GLU A 172 26.37 -12.26 2.14
CA GLU A 172 25.51 -11.85 3.25
C GLU A 172 24.51 -10.81 2.77
N ALA A 173 23.32 -10.79 3.38
CA ALA A 173 22.26 -9.88 3.00
C ALA A 173 21.49 -9.35 4.21
N TYR A 174 21.35 -8.03 4.24
CA TYR A 174 20.73 -7.29 5.34
C TYR A 174 19.53 -6.52 4.82
N THR A 175 18.43 -6.59 5.55
CA THR A 175 17.21 -5.85 5.18
C THR A 175 17.46 -4.36 5.35
N ILE A 176 17.07 -3.58 4.34
CA ILE A 176 16.98 -2.13 4.43
C ILE A 176 15.59 -1.67 3.99
N LYS A 177 15.16 -0.55 4.55
CA LYS A 177 13.92 0.11 4.17
C LYS A 177 14.08 1.61 4.20
N PHE A 178 13.50 2.25 3.21
CA PHE A 178 13.45 3.69 3.11
C PHE A 178 12.05 4.23 3.40
N THR A 179 11.97 5.48 3.83
CA THR A 179 10.70 6.24 3.89
C THR A 179 10.96 7.67 3.46
N ARG A 180 10.22 8.12 2.44
CA ARG A 180 10.30 9.48 1.87
C ARG A 180 9.12 10.33 2.33
N ASP A 181 9.22 11.64 2.13
CA ASP A 181 8.05 12.52 2.22
C ASP A 181 7.02 12.11 1.16
N ALA A 182 5.75 12.09 1.57
CA ALA A 182 4.62 11.71 0.73
C ALA A 182 3.75 12.90 0.33
N GLU A 183 4.09 14.14 0.69
CA GLU A 183 3.34 15.29 0.16
C GLU A 183 3.67 15.56 -1.32
N LEU A 184 2.67 16.02 -2.06
CA LEU A 184 2.78 16.45 -3.44
C LEU A 184 2.78 17.97 -3.44
N ASP A 185 3.90 18.57 -3.82
CA ASP A 185 3.88 19.95 -4.27
C ASP A 185 3.34 19.96 -5.69
N VAL A 186 2.08 20.38 -5.84
CA VAL A 186 1.48 20.59 -7.15
C VAL A 186 2.00 21.92 -7.66
N ASP A 187 2.84 21.86 -8.70
CA ASP A 187 3.32 23.07 -9.36
C ASP A 187 2.10 23.80 -9.96
N ASN A 188 1.93 25.07 -9.62
CA ASN A 188 0.92 25.94 -10.23
C ASN A 188 1.42 26.47 -11.57
N ASP A 189 1.90 25.58 -12.44
CA ASP A 189 2.22 25.96 -13.81
C ASP A 189 0.92 26.22 -14.57
N VAL A 190 0.75 27.46 -15.03
CA VAL A 190 -0.46 27.94 -15.72
C VAL A 190 -0.65 27.24 -17.07
N SER A 191 0.40 26.62 -17.62
CA SER A 191 0.36 25.91 -18.89
C SER A 191 -0.20 24.48 -18.81
N LEU A 192 -0.31 23.90 -17.62
CA LEU A 192 -0.76 22.51 -17.42
C LEU A 192 -2.19 22.46 -16.87
N THR A 193 -2.96 21.47 -17.34
CA THR A 193 -4.23 21.13 -16.67
C THR A 193 -3.97 20.59 -15.27
N PHE A 194 -4.99 20.63 -14.40
CA PHE A 194 -4.86 20.10 -13.03
C PHE A 194 -4.48 18.62 -12.98
N MET A 195 -4.91 17.83 -13.96
CA MET A 195 -4.56 16.42 -14.07
C MET A 195 -3.08 16.24 -14.44
N GLU A 196 -2.58 17.00 -15.43
CA GLU A 196 -1.18 16.95 -15.85
C GLU A 196 -0.22 17.42 -14.76
N SER A 197 -0.56 18.51 -14.03
CA SER A 197 0.25 18.96 -12.90
C SER A 197 0.30 17.91 -11.79
N MET A 198 -0.80 17.17 -11.56
CA MET A 198 -0.82 16.07 -10.61
C MET A 198 0.08 14.90 -11.02
N GLU A 199 0.11 14.53 -12.30
CA GLU A 199 1.02 13.50 -12.82
C GLU A 199 2.50 13.89 -12.69
N VAL A 200 2.85 15.14 -12.99
CA VAL A 200 4.21 15.66 -12.82
C VAL A 200 4.63 15.61 -11.35
N SER A 201 3.77 16.06 -10.44
CA SER A 201 4.05 16.00 -9.00
C SER A 201 4.19 14.55 -8.50
N LEU A 202 3.39 13.61 -9.03
CA LEU A 202 3.53 12.19 -8.68
C LEU A 202 4.89 11.63 -9.07
N LYS A 203 5.43 12.04 -10.23
CA LYS A 203 6.79 11.69 -10.66
C LYS A 203 7.84 12.31 -9.72
N LYS A 204 7.70 13.59 -9.35
CA LYS A 204 8.61 14.28 -8.40
C LYS A 204 8.59 13.67 -7.00
N ARG A 205 7.44 13.14 -6.53
CA ARG A 205 7.34 12.45 -5.24
C ARG A 205 8.24 11.22 -5.18
N LYS A 206 8.43 10.49 -6.29
CA LYS A 206 9.34 9.33 -6.35
C LYS A 206 10.80 9.72 -6.04
N SER A 207 11.19 10.97 -6.32
CA SER A 207 12.51 11.54 -6.01
C SER A 207 12.58 12.38 -4.71
N GLY A 208 11.52 12.42 -3.89
CA GLY A 208 11.45 13.30 -2.72
C GLY A 208 12.49 12.99 -1.62
N GLU A 209 12.68 13.93 -0.68
CA GLU A 209 13.71 13.84 0.36
C GLU A 209 13.58 12.61 1.28
N ALA A 210 14.74 12.13 1.70
CA ALA A 210 14.93 11.03 2.62
C ALA A 210 14.47 11.39 4.04
N LEU A 211 13.36 10.84 4.53
CA LEU A 211 12.96 11.10 5.91
C LEU A 211 13.62 10.14 6.90
N ARG A 212 13.67 8.86 6.52
CA ARG A 212 14.06 7.77 7.40
C ARG A 212 14.68 6.61 6.63
N PHE A 213 15.85 6.17 7.09
CA PHE A 213 16.51 4.95 6.65
C PHE A 213 16.54 3.95 7.80
N VAL A 214 15.94 2.78 7.59
CA VAL A 214 15.95 1.66 8.54
C VAL A 214 16.82 0.56 7.96
N TYR A 215 17.72 0.01 8.77
CA TYR A 215 18.59 -1.09 8.38
C TYR A 215 18.62 -2.16 9.47
N ASP A 216 18.92 -3.40 9.09
CA ASP A 216 19.11 -4.50 10.02
C ASP A 216 20.21 -4.18 11.04
N ALA A 217 19.90 -4.27 12.33
CA ALA A 217 20.85 -3.99 13.42
C ALA A 217 22.10 -4.89 13.39
N GLN A 218 22.03 -6.07 12.76
CA GLN A 218 23.19 -6.95 12.59
C GLN A 218 24.11 -6.54 11.42
N MET A 219 23.73 -5.55 10.61
CA MET A 219 24.54 -5.06 9.51
C MET A 219 25.90 -4.53 10.01
N PRO A 220 27.03 -5.00 9.49
CA PRO A 220 28.36 -4.52 9.87
C PRO A 220 28.55 -3.02 9.64
N LYS A 221 29.27 -2.34 10.54
CA LYS A 221 29.35 -0.87 10.54
C LYS A 221 29.99 -0.30 9.27
N ASP A 222 30.98 -0.99 8.73
CA ASP A 222 31.62 -0.67 7.46
C ASP A 222 30.62 -0.74 6.28
N PHE A 223 29.72 -1.73 6.27
CA PHE A 223 28.67 -1.83 5.27
C PHE A 223 27.62 -0.72 5.43
N GLN A 224 27.22 -0.41 6.67
CA GLN A 224 26.33 0.73 6.93
C GLN A 224 26.93 2.04 6.38
N ASN A 225 28.21 2.29 6.67
CA ASN A 225 28.90 3.50 6.22
C ASN A 225 29.00 3.57 4.69
N TYR A 226 29.24 2.43 4.02
CA TYR A 226 29.19 2.35 2.55
C TYR A 226 27.83 2.79 2.01
N LEU A 227 26.72 2.27 2.56
CA LEU A 227 25.37 2.62 2.12
C LEU A 227 25.06 4.10 2.38
N ILE A 228 25.35 4.61 3.58
CA ILE A 228 25.13 6.02 3.93
C ILE A 228 25.86 6.95 2.94
N LYS A 229 27.13 6.64 2.64
CA LYS A 229 27.93 7.42 1.69
C LYS A 229 27.40 7.29 0.25
N LYS A 230 27.08 6.07 -0.19
CA LYS A 230 26.60 5.81 -1.56
C LYS A 230 25.24 6.46 -1.82
N MET A 231 24.38 6.53 -0.81
CA MET A 231 23.06 7.14 -0.85
C MET A 231 23.07 8.67 -0.69
N ASP A 232 24.22 9.26 -0.37
CA ASP A 232 24.36 10.69 -0.07
C ASP A 232 23.31 11.19 0.94
N LEU A 233 23.11 10.42 2.03
CA LEU A 233 22.11 10.77 3.02
C LEU A 233 22.53 12.02 3.79
N ASP A 234 21.66 13.02 3.79
CA ASP A 234 21.86 14.26 4.53
C ASP A 234 21.88 14.04 6.06
N SER A 235 22.37 15.04 6.78
CA SER A 235 22.38 15.03 8.25
C SER A 235 20.97 15.06 8.87
N LYS A 236 19.94 15.42 8.09
CA LYS A 236 18.53 15.47 8.52
C LYS A 236 17.84 14.09 8.40
N THR A 237 18.44 13.14 7.69
CA THR A 237 17.94 11.78 7.53
C THR A 237 18.08 11.02 8.84
N GLN A 238 16.96 10.48 9.33
CA GLN A 238 16.98 9.69 10.55
C GLN A 238 17.39 8.24 10.24
N LEU A 239 18.51 7.81 10.83
CA LEU A 239 19.01 6.45 10.73
C LEU A 239 18.48 5.60 11.90
N PHE A 240 17.90 4.44 11.61
CA PHE A 240 17.38 3.52 12.63
C PHE A 240 17.91 2.11 12.41
N ALA A 241 18.61 1.58 13.42
CA ALA A 241 18.85 0.15 13.53
C ALA A 241 17.53 -0.55 13.91
N GLY A 242 17.05 -1.42 13.03
CA GLY A 242 15.80 -2.14 13.17
C GLY A 242 15.99 -3.65 13.28
N ALA A 243 14.88 -4.36 13.44
CA ALA A 243 14.88 -5.83 13.39
C ALA A 243 15.16 -6.36 11.98
N ARG A 244 15.48 -7.65 11.89
CA ARG A 244 15.73 -8.37 10.63
C ARG A 244 14.59 -8.24 9.61
N TYR A 245 13.33 -8.26 10.06
CA TYR A 245 12.15 -8.14 9.20
C TYR A 245 11.49 -6.77 9.34
N HIS A 246 11.05 -6.21 8.21
CA HIS A 246 10.32 -4.95 8.12
C HIS A 246 8.95 -5.18 7.48
N ASN A 247 8.19 -4.11 7.22
CA ASN A 247 6.80 -4.15 6.74
C ASN A 247 5.92 -5.15 7.49
N LEU A 248 5.90 -5.07 8.82
CA LEU A 248 5.05 -5.96 9.61
C LEU A 248 3.54 -5.71 9.39
N LYS A 249 3.16 -4.68 8.61
CA LYS A 249 1.81 -4.55 8.02
C LYS A 249 1.42 -5.76 7.16
N ASP A 250 2.40 -6.48 6.62
CA ASP A 250 2.17 -7.62 5.72
C ASP A 250 1.54 -8.79 6.47
N PHE A 251 1.64 -8.84 7.82
CA PHE A 251 0.90 -9.79 8.67
C PHE A 251 -0.62 -9.70 8.52
N MET A 252 -1.16 -8.61 8.00
CA MET A 252 -2.59 -8.52 7.64
C MET A 252 -2.99 -9.56 6.58
N ARG A 253 -2.02 -10.13 5.85
CA ARG A 253 -2.20 -11.21 4.86
C ARG A 253 -1.55 -12.52 5.30
N PHE A 254 -1.33 -12.71 6.61
CA PHE A 254 -0.78 -13.95 7.13
C PHE A 254 -1.69 -15.15 6.78
N PRO A 255 -1.14 -16.29 6.32
CA PRO A 255 -1.95 -17.43 5.91
C PRO A 255 -2.70 -18.05 7.10
N THR A 256 -3.90 -18.57 6.85
CA THR A 256 -4.73 -19.21 7.88
C THR A 256 -4.20 -20.57 8.34
N LEU A 257 -3.36 -21.21 7.52
CA LEU A 257 -2.78 -22.53 7.76
C LEU A 257 -3.83 -23.62 8.07
N GLY A 258 -5.10 -23.41 7.70
CA GLY A 258 -6.20 -24.33 8.00
C GLY A 258 -6.66 -24.34 9.47
N LYS A 259 -6.15 -23.44 10.31
CA LYS A 259 -6.44 -23.36 11.76
C LYS A 259 -7.59 -22.39 12.03
N THR A 260 -8.82 -22.81 11.75
CA THR A 260 -10.01 -21.93 11.81
C THR A 260 -10.31 -21.40 13.21
N HIS A 261 -9.92 -22.12 14.27
CA HIS A 261 -10.09 -21.66 15.66
C HIS A 261 -9.23 -20.46 16.04
N LEU A 262 -8.19 -20.14 15.25
CA LEU A 262 -7.34 -18.96 15.42
C LEU A 262 -7.86 -17.73 14.67
N LEU A 263 -8.97 -17.87 13.94
CA LEU A 263 -9.57 -16.80 13.16
C LEU A 263 -10.76 -16.20 13.91
N ASN A 264 -11.00 -14.92 13.68
CA ASN A 264 -12.30 -14.35 14.04
C ASN A 264 -13.39 -15.05 13.23
N PRO A 265 -14.57 -15.30 13.80
CA PRO A 265 -15.69 -15.86 13.06
C PRO A 265 -16.07 -14.92 11.90
N GLU A 266 -16.44 -15.51 10.77
CA GLU A 266 -16.91 -14.75 9.63
C GLU A 266 -18.21 -14.02 10.00
N GLN A 267 -18.24 -12.70 9.79
CA GLN A 267 -19.43 -11.89 10.01
C GLN A 267 -20.28 -11.92 8.74
N GLN A 268 -21.33 -12.73 8.74
CA GLN A 268 -22.29 -12.74 7.64
C GLN A 268 -23.06 -11.42 7.56
N HIS A 269 -23.28 -10.94 6.33
CA HIS A 269 -24.12 -9.77 6.12
C HIS A 269 -25.56 -10.04 6.53
N ILE A 270 -26.15 -9.09 7.23
CA ILE A 270 -27.55 -9.06 7.62
C ILE A 270 -28.37 -8.61 6.39
N PRO A 271 -29.34 -9.44 5.93
CA PRO A 271 -30.23 -9.05 4.85
C PRO A 271 -31.10 -7.85 5.24
N HIS A 272 -31.16 -6.81 4.39
CA HIS A 272 -32.05 -5.68 4.66
C HIS A 272 -33.49 -6.10 4.31
N PRO A 273 -34.46 -6.05 5.26
CA PRO A 273 -35.79 -6.66 5.11
C PRO A 273 -36.56 -6.16 3.88
N ASP A 274 -36.31 -4.91 3.51
CA ASP A 274 -36.96 -4.26 2.36
C ASP A 274 -36.34 -4.55 0.99
N LEU A 275 -35.12 -5.10 0.94
CA LEU A 275 -34.34 -5.22 -0.30
C LEU A 275 -34.15 -6.67 -0.76
N VAL A 276 -34.21 -7.65 0.14
CA VAL A 276 -33.87 -9.08 -0.15
C VAL A 276 -34.76 -9.72 -1.22
N LYS A 277 -35.96 -9.19 -1.43
CA LYS A 277 -36.93 -9.69 -2.42
C LYS A 277 -37.52 -8.56 -3.27
N THR A 278 -36.86 -7.41 -3.31
CA THR A 278 -37.37 -6.30 -4.12
C THR A 278 -37.09 -6.55 -5.60
N ARG A 279 -38.06 -6.25 -6.45
CA ARG A 279 -37.84 -6.22 -7.91
C ARG A 279 -37.17 -4.93 -8.37
N SER A 280 -37.30 -3.86 -7.58
CA SER A 280 -36.79 -2.53 -7.87
C SER A 280 -36.43 -1.83 -6.57
N ILE A 281 -35.16 -1.50 -6.39
CA ILE A 281 -34.66 -0.71 -5.27
C ILE A 281 -35.15 0.74 -5.41
N LEU A 282 -35.21 1.29 -6.63
CA LEU A 282 -35.75 2.64 -6.87
C LEU A 282 -37.21 2.76 -6.41
N ALA A 283 -38.06 1.80 -6.79
CA ALA A 283 -39.45 1.76 -6.33
C ALA A 283 -39.55 1.67 -4.80
N LYS A 284 -38.62 0.96 -4.16
CA LYS A 284 -38.60 0.83 -2.72
C LYS A 284 -38.19 2.13 -2.03
N ILE A 285 -37.14 2.80 -2.51
CA ILE A 285 -36.69 4.11 -2.04
C ILE A 285 -37.81 5.15 -2.20
N LYS A 286 -38.58 5.10 -3.30
CA LYS A 286 -39.74 5.98 -3.49
C LYS A 286 -40.79 5.84 -2.39
N SER A 287 -40.98 4.61 -1.88
CA SER A 287 -41.98 4.35 -0.84
C SER A 287 -41.52 4.73 0.56
N LYS A 288 -40.21 4.66 0.83
CA LYS A 288 -39.61 5.02 2.11
C LYS A 288 -38.08 5.12 2.02
N ASP A 289 -37.49 5.92 2.91
CA ASP A 289 -36.05 5.98 3.08
C ASP A 289 -35.47 4.63 3.54
N ILE A 290 -34.28 4.31 3.02
CA ILE A 290 -33.55 3.07 3.31
C ILE A 290 -32.20 3.43 3.92
N LEU A 291 -31.92 2.88 5.10
CA LEU A 291 -30.63 3.05 5.79
C LEU A 291 -29.85 1.73 5.76
N LEU A 292 -28.67 1.75 5.14
CA LEU A 292 -27.72 0.65 5.18
C LEU A 292 -26.61 0.96 6.17
N TYR A 293 -26.32 0.01 7.05
CA TYR A 293 -25.23 0.11 8.02
C TYR A 293 -24.14 -0.91 7.74
N TYR A 294 -22.98 -0.44 7.27
CA TYR A 294 -21.82 -1.28 6.94
C TYR A 294 -20.91 -1.50 8.18
N PRO A 295 -20.25 -2.67 8.31
CA PRO A 295 -20.25 -3.81 7.39
C PRO A 295 -21.40 -4.81 7.62
N TYR A 296 -22.38 -4.49 8.46
CA TYR A 296 -23.49 -5.39 8.77
C TYR A 296 -24.36 -5.68 7.55
N HIS A 297 -24.75 -4.68 6.77
CA HIS A 297 -25.40 -4.88 5.48
C HIS A 297 -24.37 -5.00 4.35
N SER A 298 -24.73 -5.67 3.25
CA SER A 298 -23.87 -5.75 2.08
C SER A 298 -23.84 -4.41 1.31
N PHE A 299 -22.66 -4.02 0.81
CA PHE A 299 -22.50 -2.92 -0.15
C PHE A 299 -23.11 -3.26 -1.53
N ASP A 300 -23.43 -4.53 -1.78
CA ASP A 300 -24.05 -4.98 -3.03
C ASP A 300 -25.39 -4.30 -3.28
N TYR A 301 -26.16 -3.93 -2.24
CA TYR A 301 -27.40 -3.18 -2.43
C TYR A 301 -27.20 -1.84 -3.14
N PHE A 302 -26.09 -1.16 -2.89
CA PHE A 302 -25.75 0.07 -3.61
C PHE A 302 -25.30 -0.22 -5.05
N LEU A 303 -24.56 -1.32 -5.27
CA LEU A 303 -24.18 -1.75 -6.61
C LEU A 303 -25.42 -2.15 -7.45
N ASP A 304 -26.36 -2.84 -6.84
CA ASP A 304 -27.61 -3.25 -7.49
C ASP A 304 -28.49 -2.04 -7.82
N LEU A 305 -28.51 -1.02 -6.95
CA LEU A 305 -29.16 0.26 -7.27
C LEU A 305 -28.54 0.93 -8.49
N LEU A 306 -27.20 0.96 -8.60
CA LEU A 306 -26.52 1.52 -9.77
C LEU A 306 -26.76 0.70 -11.03
N ARG A 307 -26.79 -0.63 -10.92
CA ARG A 307 -27.10 -1.54 -12.04
C ARG A 307 -28.53 -1.35 -12.53
N GLU A 308 -29.49 -1.30 -11.62
CA GLU A 308 -30.90 -1.00 -11.93
C GLU A 308 -31.01 0.36 -12.63
N ALA A 309 -30.41 1.40 -12.08
CA ALA A 309 -30.42 2.74 -12.68
C ALA A 309 -29.75 2.78 -14.06
N GLY A 310 -28.74 1.93 -14.28
CA GLY A 310 -28.04 1.81 -15.57
C GLY A 310 -28.90 1.19 -16.67
N ILE A 311 -29.87 0.33 -16.35
CA ILE A 311 -30.73 -0.34 -17.34
C ILE A 311 -32.15 0.21 -17.41
N ASP A 312 -32.61 0.96 -16.38
CA ASP A 312 -33.96 1.52 -16.34
C ASP A 312 -34.15 2.56 -17.46
N PRO A 313 -35.08 2.37 -18.41
CA PRO A 313 -35.28 3.27 -19.55
C PRO A 313 -35.69 4.69 -19.13
N ASP A 314 -36.32 4.85 -17.98
CA ASP A 314 -36.78 6.13 -17.46
C ASP A 314 -35.68 6.92 -16.74
N VAL A 315 -34.56 6.27 -16.40
CA VAL A 315 -33.39 6.96 -15.85
C VAL A 315 -32.68 7.72 -16.96
N SER A 316 -32.43 9.00 -16.70
CA SER A 316 -31.77 9.91 -17.63
C SER A 316 -30.36 10.27 -17.20
N HIS A 317 -30.13 10.49 -15.90
CA HIS A 317 -28.84 10.94 -15.39
C HIS A 317 -28.42 10.16 -14.15
N ILE A 318 -27.12 9.90 -14.03
CA ILE A 318 -26.49 9.40 -12.80
C ILE A 318 -25.34 10.33 -12.45
N ARG A 319 -25.39 10.96 -11.28
CA ARG A 319 -24.31 11.81 -10.77
C ARG A 319 -23.73 11.20 -9.51
N CYS A 320 -22.41 11.14 -9.38
CA CYS A 320 -21.79 10.61 -8.16
C CYS A 320 -20.46 11.29 -7.80
N THR A 321 -20.12 11.24 -6.52
CA THR A 321 -18.79 11.63 -6.02
C THR A 321 -17.96 10.40 -5.71
N LEU A 322 -16.73 10.35 -6.26
CA LEU A 322 -15.77 9.28 -6.05
C LEU A 322 -14.52 9.87 -5.39
N TYR A 323 -14.30 9.48 -4.14
CA TYR A 323 -13.15 9.95 -3.36
C TYR A 323 -11.94 9.03 -3.52
N ARG A 324 -12.15 7.72 -3.35
CA ARG A 324 -11.12 6.68 -3.44
C ARG A 324 -11.69 5.49 -4.17
N VAL A 325 -11.10 5.18 -5.32
CA VAL A 325 -11.60 4.12 -6.19
C VAL A 325 -10.58 2.99 -6.22
N SER A 326 -10.99 1.79 -5.83
CA SER A 326 -10.14 0.60 -5.96
C SER A 326 -9.81 0.33 -7.43
N SER A 327 -8.65 -0.26 -7.71
CA SER A 327 -8.23 -0.66 -9.06
C SER A 327 -9.19 -1.62 -9.77
N ASN A 328 -10.12 -2.26 -9.05
CA ASN A 328 -11.20 -3.09 -9.60
C ASN A 328 -12.59 -2.63 -9.13
N SER A 329 -12.92 -1.35 -9.31
CA SER A 329 -14.18 -0.79 -8.81
C SER A 329 -15.42 -1.24 -9.60
N HIS A 330 -16.30 -2.00 -8.94
CA HIS A 330 -17.62 -2.35 -9.47
C HIS A 330 -18.55 -1.15 -9.65
N VAL A 331 -18.34 -0.07 -8.88
CA VAL A 331 -19.07 1.20 -9.07
C VAL A 331 -18.74 1.79 -10.44
N ILE A 332 -17.45 1.90 -10.79
CA ILE A 332 -17.04 2.44 -12.10
C ILE A 332 -17.60 1.58 -13.24
N LYS A 333 -17.51 0.25 -13.13
CA LYS A 333 -18.06 -0.66 -14.15
C LYS A 333 -19.57 -0.45 -14.35
N SER A 334 -20.31 -0.23 -13.27
CA SER A 334 -21.75 0.03 -13.33
C SER A 334 -22.05 1.38 -14.00
N LEU A 335 -21.24 2.41 -13.73
CA LEU A 335 -21.36 3.73 -14.37
C LEU A 335 -21.02 3.68 -15.87
N ILE A 336 -19.99 2.94 -16.26
CA ILE A 336 -19.66 2.72 -17.69
C ILE A 336 -20.80 1.98 -18.40
N THR A 337 -21.37 0.96 -17.75
CA THR A 337 -22.53 0.24 -18.30
C THR A 337 -23.72 1.19 -18.50
N ALA A 338 -23.96 2.11 -17.56
CA ALA A 338 -24.99 3.13 -17.71
C ALA A 338 -24.72 4.07 -18.90
N LEU A 339 -23.47 4.47 -19.13
CA LEU A 339 -23.10 5.26 -20.33
C LEU A 339 -23.42 4.50 -21.62
N HIS A 340 -23.05 3.22 -21.71
CA HIS A 340 -23.36 2.38 -22.86
C HIS A 340 -24.87 2.21 -23.10
N ASN A 341 -25.67 2.29 -22.04
CA ASN A 341 -27.14 2.29 -22.12
C ASN A 341 -27.75 3.69 -22.35
N GLY A 342 -26.94 4.68 -22.74
CA GLY A 342 -27.39 6.02 -23.10
C GLY A 342 -27.76 6.93 -21.93
N LYS A 343 -27.28 6.64 -20.71
CA LYS A 343 -27.49 7.49 -19.53
C LYS A 343 -26.44 8.59 -19.46
N ASP A 344 -26.83 9.79 -19.09
CA ASP A 344 -25.90 10.90 -18.84
C ASP A 344 -25.20 10.70 -17.48
N VAL A 345 -23.92 10.31 -17.52
CA VAL A 345 -23.15 10.07 -16.29
C VAL A 345 -22.21 11.25 -16.01
N THR A 346 -22.32 11.82 -14.81
CA THR A 346 -21.41 12.85 -14.29
C THR A 346 -20.71 12.34 -13.04
N VAL A 347 -19.38 12.41 -13.01
CA VAL A 347 -18.60 11.91 -11.89
C VAL A 347 -17.67 13.00 -11.38
N PHE A 348 -17.75 13.31 -10.09
CA PHE A 348 -16.72 14.08 -9.42
C PHE A 348 -15.64 13.14 -8.88
N ILE A 349 -14.37 13.36 -9.22
CA ILE A 349 -13.24 12.54 -8.76
C ILE A 349 -12.23 13.43 -8.02
N GLU A 350 -11.94 13.07 -6.77
CA GLU A 350 -10.91 13.74 -5.97
C GLU A 350 -9.51 13.18 -6.30
N LEU A 351 -8.79 13.84 -7.22
CA LEU A 351 -7.44 13.41 -7.61
C LEU A 351 -6.42 13.57 -6.47
N ARG A 352 -6.68 14.42 -5.46
CA ARG A 352 -5.76 14.62 -4.31
C ARG A 352 -5.99 13.63 -3.17
N ALA A 353 -6.74 12.56 -3.41
CA ALA A 353 -6.91 11.50 -2.43
C ALA A 353 -5.57 10.81 -2.17
N ARG A 354 -5.05 10.97 -0.95
CA ARG A 354 -3.70 10.53 -0.58
C ARG A 354 -3.53 9.02 -0.77
N PHE A 355 -2.48 8.64 -1.49
CA PHE A 355 -2.08 7.27 -1.83
C PHE A 355 -2.96 6.56 -2.87
N ASP A 356 -3.99 7.23 -3.37
CA ASP A 356 -4.90 6.72 -4.39
C ASP A 356 -4.86 7.60 -5.66
N GLU A 357 -3.90 8.53 -5.74
CA GLU A 357 -3.85 9.55 -6.80
C GLU A 357 -3.71 8.91 -8.19
N GLU A 358 -2.81 7.93 -8.35
CA GLU A 358 -2.57 7.21 -9.61
C GLU A 358 -3.83 6.47 -10.07
N ALA A 359 -4.45 5.68 -9.18
CA ALA A 359 -5.68 4.96 -9.49
C ALA A 359 -6.85 5.91 -9.82
N ASN A 360 -6.96 7.04 -9.13
CA ASN A 360 -8.00 8.04 -9.41
C ASN A 360 -7.76 8.74 -10.76
N ILE A 361 -6.51 8.98 -11.16
CA ILE A 361 -6.16 9.53 -12.48
C ILE A 361 -6.55 8.51 -13.57
N ASP A 362 -6.16 7.24 -13.44
CA ASP A 362 -6.49 6.19 -14.40
C ASP A 362 -8.01 6.05 -14.60
N TRP A 363 -8.78 6.05 -13.50
CA TRP A 363 -10.24 5.96 -13.58
C TRP A 363 -10.88 7.22 -14.15
N ALA A 364 -10.33 8.40 -13.88
CA ALA A 364 -10.81 9.65 -14.45
C ALA A 364 -10.61 9.67 -15.97
N THR A 365 -9.45 9.22 -16.45
CA THR A 365 -9.17 9.07 -17.89
C THR A 365 -10.13 8.07 -18.51
N LYS A 366 -10.24 6.86 -17.93
CA LYS A 366 -11.13 5.81 -18.47
C LYS A 366 -12.59 6.24 -18.54
N LEU A 367 -13.13 6.88 -17.50
CA LEU A 367 -14.51 7.36 -17.52
C LEU A 367 -14.72 8.43 -18.60
N ARG A 368 -13.75 9.32 -18.82
CA ARG A 368 -13.81 10.35 -19.85
C ARG A 368 -13.83 9.73 -21.25
N ASP A 369 -13.00 8.73 -21.49
CA ASP A 369 -12.91 8.02 -22.77
C ASP A 369 -14.23 7.29 -23.10
N GLU A 370 -14.93 6.79 -22.09
CA GLU A 370 -16.26 6.17 -22.21
C GLU A 370 -17.41 7.19 -22.33
N GLY A 371 -17.11 8.49 -22.35
CA GLY A 371 -18.09 9.58 -22.55
C GLY A 371 -18.68 10.18 -21.27
N ALA A 372 -18.18 9.83 -20.08
CA ALA A 372 -18.64 10.44 -18.84
C ALA A 372 -18.21 11.91 -18.73
N ARG A 373 -19.05 12.76 -18.14
CA ARG A 373 -18.63 14.08 -17.69
C ARG A 373 -17.84 13.96 -16.38
N VAL A 374 -16.52 13.95 -16.48
CA VAL A 374 -15.62 13.86 -15.32
C VAL A 374 -15.23 15.25 -14.82
N ILE A 375 -15.54 15.54 -13.56
CA ILE A 375 -15.14 16.75 -12.84
C ILE A 375 -14.03 16.38 -11.87
N THR A 376 -12.85 16.95 -12.07
CA THR A 376 -11.70 16.74 -11.18
C THR A 376 -11.57 17.92 -10.23
N GLY A 377 -11.32 17.65 -8.94
CA GLY A 377 -10.94 18.57 -7.85
C GLY A 377 -11.05 20.10 -8.09
N ILE A 378 -11.72 20.81 -7.18
CA ILE A 378 -11.75 22.29 -7.20
C ILE A 378 -10.51 22.82 -6.48
N ALA A 379 -9.81 23.79 -7.07
CA ALA A 379 -8.64 24.40 -6.43
C ALA A 379 -9.00 24.96 -5.03
N GLY A 380 -8.24 24.54 -4.01
CA GLY A 380 -8.46 24.96 -2.62
C GLY A 380 -9.57 24.25 -1.87
N LEU A 381 -10.39 23.40 -2.52
CA LEU A 381 -11.48 22.67 -1.87
C LEU A 381 -11.28 21.16 -1.98
N LYS A 382 -11.69 20.44 -0.92
CA LYS A 382 -11.71 18.98 -0.89
C LYS A 382 -13.14 18.48 -0.75
N VAL A 383 -13.58 17.62 -1.65
CA VAL A 383 -14.91 17.02 -1.58
C VAL A 383 -14.80 15.66 -0.89
N HIS A 384 -15.30 15.58 0.34
CA HIS A 384 -15.34 14.35 1.14
C HIS A 384 -16.75 13.73 1.23
N SER A 385 -17.76 14.38 0.66
CA SER A 385 -19.12 13.81 0.62
C SER A 385 -19.16 12.60 -0.31
N LYS A 386 -19.90 11.55 0.08
CA LYS A 386 -20.17 10.38 -0.78
C LYS A 386 -21.63 10.45 -1.17
N LEU A 387 -21.87 10.98 -2.35
CA LEU A 387 -23.19 11.28 -2.87
C LEU A 387 -23.40 10.53 -4.17
N CYS A 388 -24.62 10.01 -4.35
CA CYS A 388 -25.11 9.58 -5.65
C CYS A 388 -26.50 10.20 -5.86
N LEU A 389 -26.75 10.69 -7.06
CA LEU A 389 -28.04 11.27 -7.45
C LEU A 389 -28.45 10.66 -8.78
N ILE A 390 -29.55 9.92 -8.75
CA ILE A 390 -30.18 9.31 -9.94
C ILE A 390 -31.39 10.17 -10.30
N THR A 391 -31.45 10.60 -11.56
CA THR A 391 -32.60 11.35 -12.10
C THR A 391 -33.41 10.46 -13.02
N ARG A 392 -34.64 10.17 -12.61
CA ARG A 392 -35.60 9.32 -13.35
C ARG A 392 -36.80 10.15 -13.79
N ARG A 393 -37.32 9.92 -14.99
CA ARG A 393 -38.53 10.59 -15.50
C ARG A 393 -39.74 9.73 -15.21
N GLU A 394 -40.67 10.22 -14.39
CA GLU A 394 -41.89 9.50 -14.03
C GLU A 394 -43.11 10.35 -14.35
N LYS A 395 -44.02 9.85 -15.19
CA LYS A 395 -45.23 10.59 -15.65
C LYS A 395 -44.92 11.99 -16.21
N GLY A 396 -43.76 12.16 -16.86
CA GLY A 396 -43.31 13.43 -17.42
C GLY A 396 -42.52 14.33 -16.46
N GLU A 397 -42.49 14.03 -15.17
CA GLU A 397 -41.76 14.79 -14.16
C GLU A 397 -40.38 14.20 -13.86
N LYS A 398 -39.45 15.03 -13.39
CA LYS A 398 -38.14 14.57 -12.93
C LYS A 398 -38.21 14.22 -11.45
N ILE A 399 -37.94 12.97 -11.13
CA ILE A 399 -37.81 12.47 -9.75
C ILE A 399 -36.34 12.21 -9.45
N TYR A 400 -35.93 12.55 -8.23
CA TYR A 400 -34.55 12.47 -7.76
C TYR A 400 -34.42 11.44 -6.65
N TYR A 401 -33.52 10.48 -6.85
CA TYR A 401 -33.16 9.48 -5.85
C TYR A 401 -31.74 9.77 -5.37
N GLY A 402 -31.62 10.19 -4.11
CA GLY A 402 -30.35 10.57 -3.49
C GLY A 402 -29.81 9.47 -2.57
N CYS A 403 -28.52 9.21 -2.64
CA CYS A 403 -27.78 8.40 -1.68
C CYS A 403 -26.73 9.26 -0.99
N ILE A 404 -26.65 9.13 0.34
CA ILE A 404 -25.70 9.86 1.18
C ILE A 404 -24.97 8.83 2.06
N GLY A 405 -23.63 8.89 2.07
CA GLY A 405 -22.79 8.00 2.89
C GLY A 405 -21.49 8.61 3.37
#